data_AF-A6L4U2-F1
#
_entry.id   AF-A6L4U2-F1
#
_cell.length_a   1.000
_cell.length_b   1.000
_cell.length_c   1.000
_cell.angle_alpha   90.00
_cell.angle_beta   90.00
_cell.angle_gamma   90.00
#
_symmetry.space_group_name_H-M   'P 1'
#
loop_
_entity.id
_entity.type
_entity.pdbx_description
1 polymer ?
#
loop_
_entity_poly.entity_id
_entity_poly.type
_entity_poly.pdbx_seq_one_letter_code
_entity_poly.pdbx_strand_id
1 'polypeptide(L)'
;MKRAKTHIILFMAVTITVLYTVYIAFHNSAERVNTQIDHAFKSAITEDYNERLAYISYYHPEPTNWDIKMYTIAPSLHQKVKSYTIRTRQGKTIYTFKDSLDEQTAKRMLNQYILSQLKPIKPDELNATFRKILSDHGITGRTGTIYYNKSISQHSDQSSAIPRTAYNTPRYIVDITQNIKVQAWVNYDFKTILRHIDNTLFWLIGQLMILIFILIFLKKEKDTQTLLTRMNIDMEKQELYIGNKKCNIQKLDLTLLNMLYERAGTCVSREEIKKSFWPTDDNANEKIDAHIKSIRKVLKEFQEYKLITVRGKGYYLRIP
;
A
#
# COMPACT_ATOMS: atom_id res chain seq x y z
N MET A 1 14.55 10.43 -28.69
CA MET A 1 14.15 11.18 -27.48
C MET A 1 12.80 10.77 -26.86
N LYS A 2 11.76 10.39 -27.64
CA LYS A 2 10.43 10.03 -27.08
C LYS A 2 10.38 8.73 -26.24
N ARG A 3 11.04 7.64 -26.67
CA ARG A 3 11.02 6.34 -25.95
C ARG A 3 11.62 6.38 -24.53
N ALA A 4 12.70 7.12 -24.33
CA ALA A 4 13.36 7.23 -23.02
C ALA A 4 12.45 7.87 -21.95
N LYS A 5 11.64 8.87 -22.34
CA LYS A 5 10.68 9.51 -21.43
C LYS A 5 9.53 8.58 -21.03
N THR A 6 9.05 7.73 -21.94
CA THR A 6 7.95 6.78 -21.66
C THR A 6 8.33 5.75 -20.59
N HIS A 7 9.57 5.25 -20.59
CA HIS A 7 10.00 4.27 -19.58
C HIS A 7 10.15 4.87 -18.18
N ILE A 8 10.61 6.12 -18.08
CA ILE A 8 10.71 6.83 -16.80
C ILE A 8 9.30 7.07 -16.24
N ILE A 9 8.35 7.47 -17.09
CA ILE A 9 6.94 7.65 -16.71
C ILE A 9 6.32 6.32 -16.24
N LEU A 10 6.56 5.22 -16.96
CA LEU A 10 6.04 3.90 -16.58
C LEU A 10 6.62 3.43 -15.24
N PHE A 11 7.93 3.61 -15.03
CA PHE A 11 8.56 3.27 -13.76
C PHE A 11 7.97 4.09 -12.61
N MET A 12 7.83 5.41 -12.77
CA MET A 12 7.20 6.28 -11.79
C MET A 12 5.75 5.84 -11.50
N ALA A 13 4.96 5.55 -12.54
CA ALA A 13 3.58 5.09 -12.38
C ALA A 13 3.51 3.81 -11.55
N VAL A 14 4.36 2.81 -11.84
CA VAL A 14 4.37 1.56 -11.08
C VAL A 14 4.81 1.78 -9.63
N THR A 15 5.83 2.60 -9.38
CA THR A 15 6.24 2.91 -8.00
C THR A 15 5.13 3.58 -7.20
N ILE A 16 4.39 4.50 -7.81
CA ILE A 16 3.23 5.15 -7.18
C ILE A 16 2.14 4.13 -6.89
N THR A 17 1.84 3.23 -7.83
CA THR A 17 0.85 2.16 -7.62
C THR A 17 1.26 1.25 -6.46
N VAL A 18 2.52 0.83 -6.38
CA VAL A 18 3.02 0.00 -5.27
C VAL A 18 2.86 0.74 -3.94
N LEU A 19 3.31 2.01 -3.86
CA LEU A 19 3.16 2.82 -2.64
C LEU A 19 1.68 2.98 -2.23
N TYR A 20 0.79 3.18 -3.21
CA TYR A 20 -0.64 3.29 -2.96
C TYR A 20 -1.26 1.98 -2.46
N THR A 21 -0.87 0.82 -3.04
CA THR A 21 -1.33 -0.49 -2.56
C THR A 21 -0.85 -0.78 -1.14
N VAL A 22 0.41 -0.44 -0.83
CA VAL A 22 0.96 -0.56 0.52
C VAL A 22 0.18 0.34 1.49
N TYR A 23 -0.10 1.58 1.11
CA TYR A 23 -0.91 2.50 1.91
C TYR A 23 -2.31 1.93 2.22
N ILE A 24 -3.02 1.43 1.20
CA ILE A 24 -4.32 0.77 1.39
C ILE A 24 -4.21 -0.42 2.33
N ALA A 25 -3.15 -1.23 2.21
CA ALA A 25 -2.93 -2.38 3.07
C ALA A 25 -2.81 -2.00 4.54
N PHE A 26 -2.01 -0.97 4.84
CA PHE A 26 -1.87 -0.44 6.19
C PHE A 26 -3.18 0.16 6.71
N HIS A 27 -3.89 0.94 5.89
CA HIS A 27 -5.16 1.56 6.27
C HIS A 27 -6.23 0.52 6.61
N ASN A 28 -6.43 -0.46 5.73
CA ASN A 28 -7.40 -1.55 5.95
C ASN A 28 -7.03 -2.40 7.17
N SER A 29 -5.73 -2.63 7.39
CA SER A 29 -5.26 -3.36 8.56
C SER A 29 -5.55 -2.60 9.86
N ALA A 30 -5.34 -1.28 9.88
CA ALA A 30 -5.65 -0.45 11.03
C ALA A 30 -7.17 -0.47 11.35
N GLU A 31 -8.03 -0.36 10.33
CA GLU A 31 -9.49 -0.49 10.46
C GLU A 31 -9.92 -1.84 11.05
N ARG A 32 -9.30 -2.94 10.60
CA ARG A 32 -9.56 -4.28 11.16
C ARG A 32 -9.16 -4.39 12.62
N VAL A 33 -7.99 -3.88 12.98
CA VAL A 33 -7.52 -3.84 14.38
C VAL A 33 -8.49 -3.02 15.23
N ASN A 34 -8.91 -1.83 14.77
CA ASN A 34 -9.88 -0.99 15.47
C ASN A 34 -11.23 -1.70 15.68
N THR A 35 -11.72 -2.41 14.66
CA THR A 35 -12.96 -3.21 14.77
C THR A 35 -12.83 -4.34 15.78
N GLN A 36 -11.69 -5.03 15.82
CA GLN A 36 -11.42 -6.06 16.82
C GLN A 36 -11.33 -5.48 18.23
N ILE A 37 -10.74 -4.29 18.39
CA ILE A 37 -10.69 -3.57 19.66
C ILE A 37 -12.11 -3.24 20.16
N ASP A 38 -12.98 -2.74 19.28
CA ASP A 38 -14.37 -2.45 19.61
C ASP A 38 -15.14 -3.72 20.04
N HIS A 39 -14.94 -4.83 19.32
CA HIS A 39 -15.54 -6.11 19.68
C HIS A 39 -15.01 -6.62 21.03
N ALA A 40 -13.69 -6.58 21.25
CA ALA A 40 -13.04 -6.97 22.49
C ALA A 40 -13.56 -6.14 23.67
N PHE A 41 -13.79 -4.83 23.49
CA PHE A 41 -14.32 -3.99 24.54
C PHE A 41 -15.80 -4.31 24.85
N LYS A 42 -16.63 -4.57 23.84
CA LYS A 42 -18.00 -5.07 24.06
C LYS A 42 -18.04 -6.39 24.82
N SER A 43 -17.10 -7.30 24.53
CA SER A 43 -16.93 -8.54 25.28
C SER A 43 -16.52 -8.27 26.73
N ALA A 44 -15.57 -7.37 26.97
CA ALA A 44 -15.16 -6.97 28.33
C ALA A 44 -16.33 -6.39 29.15
N ILE A 45 -17.15 -5.53 28.55
CA ILE A 45 -18.37 -4.97 29.18
C ILE A 45 -19.38 -6.09 29.52
N THR A 46 -19.40 -7.15 28.72
CA THR A 46 -20.29 -8.31 28.95
C THR A 46 -19.77 -9.20 30.06
N GLU A 47 -18.48 -9.47 30.09
CA GLU A 47 -17.81 -10.21 31.17
C GLU A 47 -18.00 -9.50 32.52
N ASP A 48 -17.69 -8.20 32.58
CA ASP A 48 -17.87 -7.37 33.78
C ASP A 48 -19.34 -7.34 34.24
N TYR A 49 -20.28 -7.22 33.30
CA TYR A 49 -21.71 -7.30 33.62
C TYR A 49 -22.07 -8.65 34.26
N ASN A 50 -21.61 -9.76 33.68
CA ASN A 50 -21.91 -11.10 34.16
C ASN A 50 -21.30 -11.34 35.55
N GLU A 51 -20.07 -10.89 35.78
CA GLU A 51 -19.40 -11.01 37.08
C GLU A 51 -20.12 -10.20 38.16
N ARG A 52 -20.49 -8.95 37.86
CA ARG A 52 -21.23 -8.10 38.81
C ARG A 52 -22.65 -8.62 39.06
N LEU A 53 -23.30 -9.20 38.04
CA LEU A 53 -24.60 -9.85 38.19
C LEU A 53 -24.49 -11.11 39.07
N ALA A 54 -23.48 -11.97 38.83
CA ALA A 54 -23.22 -13.15 39.64
C ALA A 54 -22.94 -12.80 41.10
N TYR A 55 -22.19 -11.71 41.35
CA TYR A 55 -21.95 -11.20 42.69
C TYR A 55 -23.25 -10.86 43.44
N ILE A 56 -24.21 -10.18 42.80
CA ILE A 56 -25.52 -9.87 43.41
C ILE A 56 -26.34 -11.14 43.64
N SER A 57 -26.34 -12.05 42.66
CA SER A 57 -27.04 -13.32 42.74
C SER A 57 -26.51 -14.24 43.83
N TYR A 58 -25.22 -14.15 44.19
CA TYR A 58 -24.61 -15.02 45.20
C TYR A 58 -24.53 -14.39 46.59
N TYR A 59 -24.06 -13.14 46.70
CA TYR A 59 -23.74 -12.53 48.00
C TYR A 59 -24.89 -11.77 48.66
N HIS A 60 -25.98 -11.48 47.92
CA HIS A 60 -27.19 -10.84 48.44
C HIS A 60 -26.92 -9.63 49.38
N PRO A 61 -26.20 -8.59 48.90
CA PRO A 61 -25.80 -7.48 49.77
C PRO A 61 -27.01 -6.73 50.34
N GLU A 62 -27.01 -6.47 51.65
CA GLU A 62 -28.02 -5.65 52.33
C GLU A 62 -27.79 -4.15 52.03
N PRO A 63 -28.85 -3.32 51.87
CA PRO A 63 -30.26 -3.65 51.81
C PRO A 63 -30.74 -3.64 50.35
N THR A 64 -30.43 -4.69 49.58
CA THR A 64 -31.02 -4.81 48.24
C THR A 64 -32.52 -4.96 48.41
N ASN A 65 -33.29 -3.91 48.12
CA ASN A 65 -34.76 -3.97 48.17
C ASN A 65 -35.21 -5.18 47.33
N TRP A 66 -35.94 -6.14 47.93
CA TRP A 66 -36.31 -7.41 47.29
C TRP A 66 -36.93 -7.21 45.91
N ASP A 67 -37.70 -6.12 45.75
CA ASP A 67 -38.30 -5.68 44.50
C ASP A 67 -37.28 -5.48 43.37
N ILE A 68 -36.11 -4.89 43.67
CA ILE A 68 -35.04 -4.58 42.72
C ILE A 68 -34.32 -5.86 42.28
N LYS A 69 -34.14 -6.81 43.21
CA LYS A 69 -33.54 -8.12 42.94
C LYS A 69 -34.41 -8.94 41.98
N MET A 70 -35.74 -8.88 42.13
CA MET A 70 -36.69 -9.57 41.25
C MET A 70 -36.50 -9.19 39.77
N TYR A 71 -36.24 -7.91 39.47
CA TYR A 71 -35.99 -7.47 38.09
C TYR A 71 -34.71 -8.07 37.50
N THR A 72 -33.65 -8.18 38.31
CA THR A 72 -32.36 -8.71 37.84
C THR A 72 -32.38 -10.21 37.56
N ILE A 73 -33.19 -10.99 38.29
CA ILE A 73 -33.22 -12.46 38.27
C ILE A 73 -34.38 -13.02 37.45
N ALA A 74 -35.38 -12.21 37.06
CA ALA A 74 -36.50 -12.68 36.25
C ALA A 74 -36.00 -13.45 35.00
N PRO A 75 -36.77 -14.34 34.38
CA PRO A 75 -36.50 -14.77 33.01
C PRO A 75 -36.76 -13.61 32.04
N SER A 76 -36.18 -13.67 30.84
CA SER A 76 -36.49 -12.74 29.73
C SER A 76 -37.08 -13.52 28.58
N LEU A 77 -38.12 -12.99 27.95
CA LEU A 77 -38.78 -13.61 26.80
C LEU A 77 -38.14 -13.15 25.48
N HIS A 78 -38.27 -13.94 24.41
CA HIS A 78 -37.80 -13.58 23.07
C HIS A 78 -38.83 -12.68 22.35
N GLN A 79 -39.12 -11.51 22.94
CA GLN A 79 -40.07 -10.55 22.40
C GLN A 79 -39.48 -9.14 22.36
N LYS A 80 -40.13 -8.27 21.59
CA LYS A 80 -39.77 -6.84 21.54
C LYS A 80 -40.62 -6.02 22.50
N VAL A 81 -39.99 -5.11 23.22
CA VAL A 81 -40.62 -4.22 24.21
C VAL A 81 -40.45 -2.75 23.81
N LYS A 82 -41.50 -1.95 23.99
CA LYS A 82 -41.47 -0.49 23.76
C LYS A 82 -41.12 0.31 25.01
N SER A 83 -41.28 -0.28 26.19
CA SER A 83 -40.95 0.38 27.45
C SER A 83 -40.64 -0.62 28.55
N TYR A 84 -39.87 -0.17 29.55
CA TYR A 84 -39.68 -0.87 30.82
C TYR A 84 -40.16 0.00 31.97
N THR A 85 -40.86 -0.62 32.92
CA THR A 85 -41.31 0.04 34.13
C THR A 85 -40.44 -0.41 35.30
N ILE A 86 -39.85 0.55 36.01
CA ILE A 86 -39.21 0.32 37.32
C ILE A 86 -40.14 0.87 38.39
N ARG A 87 -40.43 0.06 39.41
CA ARG A 87 -41.02 0.54 40.66
C ARG A 87 -39.92 0.73 41.69
N THR A 88 -39.74 1.96 42.16
CA THR A 88 -38.83 2.31 43.25
C THR A 88 -39.64 2.83 44.43
N ARG A 89 -38.99 3.02 45.60
CA ARG A 89 -39.61 3.67 46.76
C ARG A 89 -40.08 5.11 46.47
N GLN A 90 -39.51 5.75 45.44
CA GLN A 90 -39.87 7.10 44.98
C GLN A 90 -41.05 7.11 43.99
N GLY A 91 -41.52 5.94 43.55
CA GLY A 91 -42.64 5.81 42.62
C GLY A 91 -42.33 4.94 41.41
N LYS A 92 -43.26 4.95 40.45
CA LYS A 92 -43.19 4.20 39.18
C LYS A 92 -42.55 5.08 38.12
N THR A 93 -41.43 4.66 37.56
CA THR A 93 -40.76 5.31 36.42
C THR A 93 -40.88 4.43 35.19
N ILE A 94 -41.29 5.00 34.06
CA ILE A 94 -41.44 4.30 32.78
C ILE A 94 -40.36 4.82 31.84
N TYR A 95 -39.51 3.91 31.36
CA TYR A 95 -38.50 4.20 30.34
C TYR A 95 -39.03 3.73 28.99
N THR A 96 -39.30 4.67 28.10
CA THR A 96 -39.79 4.40 26.74
C THR A 96 -38.63 4.44 25.77
N PHE A 97 -38.51 3.41 24.94
CA PHE A 97 -37.50 3.35 23.90
C PHE A 97 -38.01 4.03 22.62
N LYS A 98 -37.12 4.70 21.89
CA LYS A 98 -37.45 5.32 20.60
C LYS A 98 -37.98 4.27 19.62
N ASP A 99 -37.31 3.13 19.58
CA ASP A 99 -37.69 1.96 18.79
C ASP A 99 -37.91 0.76 19.71
N SER A 100 -38.70 -0.22 19.27
CA SER A 100 -38.89 -1.45 20.04
C SER A 100 -37.56 -2.20 20.16
N LEU A 101 -37.12 -2.49 21.39
CA LEU A 101 -35.90 -3.24 21.67
C LEU A 101 -36.22 -4.70 22.00
N ASP A 102 -35.26 -5.59 21.76
CA ASP A 102 -35.31 -6.94 22.31
C ASP A 102 -35.36 -6.89 23.85
N GLU A 103 -36.22 -7.70 24.45
CA GLU A 103 -36.45 -7.70 25.88
C GLU A 103 -35.17 -7.99 26.68
N GLN A 104 -34.29 -8.88 26.20
CA GLN A 104 -33.04 -9.21 26.86
C GLN A 104 -32.09 -8.01 26.88
N THR A 105 -32.01 -7.28 25.76
CA THR A 105 -31.18 -6.08 25.65
C THR A 105 -31.67 -4.99 26.61
N ALA A 106 -32.97 -4.71 26.56
CA ALA A 106 -33.57 -3.67 27.39
C ALA A 106 -33.51 -4.03 28.89
N LYS A 107 -33.62 -5.32 29.22
CA LYS A 107 -33.39 -5.83 30.58
C LYS A 107 -31.94 -5.71 31.01
N ARG A 108 -30.98 -6.03 30.14
CA ARG A 108 -29.55 -5.85 30.45
C ARG A 108 -29.25 -4.39 30.76
N MET A 109 -29.83 -3.44 30.01
CA MET A 109 -29.70 -2.00 30.28
C MET A 109 -30.32 -1.60 31.63
N LEU A 110 -31.46 -2.18 31.99
CA LEU A 110 -32.08 -2.01 33.31
C LEU A 110 -31.18 -2.56 34.44
N ASN A 111 -30.67 -3.78 34.27
CA ASN A 111 -29.78 -4.41 35.24
C ASN A 111 -28.50 -3.58 35.43
N GLN A 112 -27.93 -3.03 34.36
CA GLN A 112 -26.78 -2.14 34.43
C GLN A 112 -27.07 -0.87 35.23
N TYR A 113 -28.26 -0.29 35.09
CA TYR A 113 -28.69 0.84 35.91
C TYR A 113 -28.75 0.46 37.40
N ILE A 114 -29.38 -0.66 37.73
CA ILE A 114 -29.46 -1.17 39.11
C ILE A 114 -28.05 -1.45 39.67
N LEU A 115 -27.22 -2.16 38.91
CA LEU A 115 -25.85 -2.50 39.26
C LEU A 115 -25.01 -1.24 39.52
N SER A 116 -25.25 -0.14 38.82
CA SER A 116 -24.52 1.10 39.06
C SER A 116 -24.69 1.68 40.47
N GLN A 117 -25.81 1.39 41.12
CA GLN A 117 -26.10 1.85 42.48
C GLN A 117 -25.55 0.90 43.55
N LEU A 118 -25.35 -0.38 43.20
CA LEU A 118 -24.97 -1.45 44.13
C LEU A 118 -23.48 -1.82 44.02
N LYS A 119 -23.00 -2.03 42.79
CA LYS A 119 -21.62 -2.37 42.43
C LYS A 119 -21.28 -1.66 41.10
N PRO A 120 -20.92 -0.37 41.14
CA PRO A 120 -20.58 0.39 39.94
C PRO A 120 -19.39 -0.23 39.21
N ILE A 121 -19.31 0.02 37.90
CA ILE A 121 -18.17 -0.40 37.08
C ILE A 121 -16.92 0.29 37.62
N LYS A 122 -15.88 -0.48 37.90
CA LYS A 122 -14.57 0.04 38.23
C LYS A 122 -13.71 0.06 36.97
N PRO A 123 -13.20 1.23 36.54
CA PRO A 123 -12.38 1.33 35.34
C PRO A 123 -11.16 0.39 35.33
N ASP A 124 -10.47 0.23 36.46
CA ASP A 124 -9.28 -0.62 36.53
C ASP A 124 -9.59 -2.10 36.32
N GLU A 125 -10.66 -2.60 36.95
CA GLU A 125 -11.13 -3.99 36.79
C GLU A 125 -11.60 -4.23 35.34
N LEU A 126 -12.37 -3.31 34.77
CA LEU A 126 -12.81 -3.39 33.37
C LEU A 126 -11.61 -3.33 32.40
N ASN A 127 -10.60 -2.49 32.68
CA ASN A 127 -9.39 -2.39 31.86
C ASN A 127 -8.56 -3.68 31.94
N ALA A 128 -8.48 -4.32 33.11
CA ALA A 128 -7.78 -5.59 33.27
C ALA A 128 -8.42 -6.69 32.41
N THR A 129 -9.75 -6.81 32.44
CA THR A 129 -10.51 -7.74 31.60
C THR A 129 -10.35 -7.44 30.11
N PHE A 130 -10.46 -6.16 29.74
CA PHE A 130 -10.28 -5.73 28.35
C PHE A 130 -8.87 -6.04 27.82
N ARG A 131 -7.83 -5.74 28.60
CA ARG A 131 -6.44 -6.03 28.25
C ARG A 131 -6.20 -7.53 28.05
N LYS A 132 -6.82 -8.38 28.88
CA LYS A 132 -6.76 -9.83 28.72
C LYS A 132 -7.33 -10.26 27.36
N ILE A 133 -8.56 -9.81 27.04
CA ILE A 133 -9.23 -10.15 25.77
C ILE A 133 -8.42 -9.65 24.56
N LEU A 134 -7.84 -8.45 24.63
CA LEU A 134 -6.98 -7.93 23.55
C LEU A 134 -5.73 -8.77 23.34
N SER A 135 -5.11 -9.23 24.42
CA SER A 135 -3.92 -10.11 24.36
C SER A 135 -4.25 -11.42 23.64
N ASP A 136 -5.44 -11.98 23.87
CA ASP A 136 -5.90 -13.20 23.19
C ASP A 136 -6.07 -13.00 21.67
N HIS A 137 -6.31 -11.76 21.23
CA HIS A 137 -6.36 -11.36 19.82
C HIS A 137 -4.98 -10.91 19.28
N GLY A 138 -3.91 -11.06 20.06
CA GLY A 138 -2.56 -10.64 19.64
C GLY A 138 -2.37 -9.12 19.54
N ILE A 139 -3.28 -8.33 20.13
CA ILE A 139 -3.22 -6.87 20.19
C ILE A 139 -2.56 -6.47 21.52
N THR A 140 -1.33 -5.99 21.44
CA THR A 140 -0.55 -5.53 22.60
C THR A 140 -0.37 -4.02 22.58
N GLY A 141 -0.35 -3.41 23.76
CA GLY A 141 -0.18 -1.96 23.91
C GLY A 141 -0.61 -1.45 25.28
N ARG A 142 -0.54 -0.13 25.48
CA ARG A 142 -1.12 0.52 26.66
C ARG A 142 -2.62 0.68 26.46
N THR A 143 -3.40 0.34 27.47
CA THR A 143 -4.86 0.41 27.43
C THR A 143 -5.38 1.18 28.63
N GLY A 144 -6.54 1.80 28.46
CA GLY A 144 -7.29 2.34 29.58
C GLY A 144 -8.78 2.37 29.27
N THR A 145 -9.57 2.47 30.33
CA THR A 145 -11.02 2.63 30.25
C THR A 145 -11.46 3.86 31.01
N ILE A 146 -12.61 4.38 30.60
CA ILE A 146 -13.22 5.57 31.17
C ILE A 146 -14.67 5.23 31.46
N TYR A 147 -15.06 5.41 32.70
CA TYR A 147 -16.42 5.29 33.18
C TYR A 147 -17.01 6.67 33.36
N TYR A 148 -18.15 6.92 32.72
CA TYR A 148 -18.91 8.17 32.84
C TYR A 148 -20.22 7.87 33.58
N ASN A 149 -20.50 8.66 34.61
CA ASN A 149 -21.78 8.67 35.30
C ASN A 149 -22.25 10.12 35.42
N LYS A 150 -23.23 10.49 34.59
CA LYS A 150 -23.70 11.88 34.44
C LYS A 150 -22.53 12.80 34.08
N SER A 151 -22.14 13.70 34.99
CA SER A 151 -21.03 14.65 34.81
C SER A 151 -19.68 14.15 35.35
N ILE A 152 -19.66 13.02 36.07
CA ILE A 152 -18.46 12.48 36.70
C ILE A 152 -17.81 11.47 35.75
N SER A 153 -16.52 11.63 35.47
CA SER A 153 -15.71 10.66 34.74
C SER A 153 -14.60 10.08 35.62
N GLN A 154 -14.46 8.77 35.61
CA GLN A 154 -13.40 8.03 36.30
C GLN A 154 -12.56 7.30 35.25
N HIS A 155 -11.24 7.44 35.35
CA HIS A 155 -10.29 6.83 34.44
C HIS A 155 -9.59 5.65 35.13
N SER A 156 -9.31 4.60 34.37
CA SER A 156 -8.37 3.57 34.82
C SER A 156 -6.95 4.14 34.86
N ASP A 157 -6.15 3.77 35.85
CA ASP A 157 -4.81 4.31 36.11
C ASP A 157 -4.80 5.85 36.12
N GLN A 158 -5.20 6.43 37.26
CA GLN A 158 -5.48 7.86 37.54
C GLN A 158 -4.42 8.91 37.09
N SER A 159 -3.31 8.53 36.44
CA SER A 159 -2.18 9.42 36.15
C SER A 159 -1.67 9.44 34.69
N SER A 160 -2.23 8.66 33.75
CA SER A 160 -1.73 8.67 32.36
C SER A 160 -2.68 9.41 31.43
N ALA A 161 -2.25 10.58 30.93
CA ALA A 161 -2.91 11.25 29.83
C ALA A 161 -3.03 10.31 28.62
N ILE A 162 -4.19 10.28 27.98
CA ILE A 162 -4.45 9.44 26.81
C ILE A 162 -3.48 9.86 25.69
N PRO A 163 -2.65 8.94 25.15
CA PRO A 163 -1.76 9.27 24.04
C PRO A 163 -2.55 9.77 22.82
N ARG A 164 -2.03 10.77 22.11
CA ARG A 164 -2.69 11.30 20.88
C ARG A 164 -2.82 10.27 19.76
N THR A 165 -1.95 9.25 19.77
CA THR A 165 -1.93 8.14 18.82
C THR A 165 -2.87 7.00 19.21
N ALA A 166 -3.49 7.04 20.39
CA ALA A 166 -4.37 5.99 20.85
C ALA A 166 -5.67 5.97 20.05
N TYR A 167 -6.10 4.78 19.67
CA TYR A 167 -7.45 4.56 19.16
C TYR A 167 -8.44 4.63 20.33
N ASN A 168 -9.51 5.39 20.18
CA ASN A 168 -10.59 5.47 21.15
C ASN A 168 -11.81 4.73 20.62
N THR A 169 -12.34 3.80 21.40
CA THR A 169 -13.60 3.12 21.05
C THR A 169 -14.75 4.14 21.06
N PRO A 170 -15.89 3.82 20.41
CA PRO A 170 -17.13 4.53 20.67
C PRO A 170 -17.47 4.55 22.16
N ARG A 171 -18.26 5.54 22.57
CA ARG A 171 -18.85 5.59 23.92
C ARG A 171 -20.07 4.68 23.95
N TYR A 172 -19.95 3.56 24.64
CA TYR A 172 -21.05 2.61 24.79
C TYR A 172 -21.94 3.06 25.95
N ILE A 173 -23.21 3.32 25.64
CA ILE A 173 -24.26 3.52 26.65
C ILE A 173 -24.62 2.15 27.20
N VAL A 174 -24.48 1.97 28.52
CA VAL A 174 -24.69 0.65 29.14
C VAL A 174 -26.03 0.55 29.87
N ASP A 175 -26.65 1.68 30.23
CA ASP A 175 -27.81 1.71 31.10
C ASP A 175 -29.06 2.31 30.43
N ILE A 176 -30.22 2.02 31.02
CA ILE A 176 -31.51 2.46 30.50
C ILE A 176 -31.73 3.98 30.57
N THR A 177 -31.02 4.69 31.45
CA THR A 177 -31.16 6.15 31.62
C THR A 177 -30.28 6.96 30.68
N GLN A 178 -29.40 6.30 29.91
CA GLN A 178 -28.40 6.90 29.03
C GLN A 178 -27.33 7.77 29.72
N ASN A 179 -27.25 7.72 31.05
CA ASN A 179 -26.31 8.51 31.85
C ASN A 179 -25.00 7.78 32.10
N ILE A 180 -24.98 6.45 31.94
CA ILE A 180 -23.81 5.63 32.19
C ILE A 180 -23.22 5.22 30.86
N LYS A 181 -21.99 5.66 30.65
CA LYS A 181 -21.23 5.38 29.43
C LYS A 181 -19.88 4.82 29.79
N VAL A 182 -19.38 3.94 28.95
CA VAL A 182 -18.01 3.43 29.05
C VAL A 182 -17.29 3.60 27.73
N GLN A 183 -16.00 3.89 27.81
CA GLN A 183 -15.13 4.05 26.65
C GLN A 183 -13.78 3.41 26.97
N ALA A 184 -13.12 2.85 25.97
CA ALA A 184 -11.75 2.41 26.09
C ALA A 184 -10.85 3.15 25.10
N TRP A 185 -9.57 3.13 25.40
CA TRP A 185 -8.52 3.56 24.50
C TRP A 185 -7.39 2.54 24.47
N VAL A 186 -6.77 2.39 23.30
CA VAL A 186 -5.67 1.47 23.08
C VAL A 186 -4.60 2.18 22.26
N ASN A 187 -3.39 2.26 22.82
CA ASN A 187 -2.19 2.68 22.11
C ASN A 187 -1.39 1.43 21.75
N TYR A 188 -1.77 0.79 20.64
CA TYR A 188 -1.15 -0.43 20.15
C TYR A 188 0.08 -0.15 19.29
N ASP A 189 1.03 -1.09 19.28
CA ASP A 189 2.26 -0.95 18.51
C ASP A 189 2.03 -1.08 17.01
N PHE A 190 2.89 -0.44 16.20
CA PHE A 190 2.91 -0.60 14.75
C PHE A 190 3.04 -2.08 14.31
N LYS A 191 3.71 -2.91 15.12
CA LYS A 191 3.82 -4.36 14.90
C LYS A 191 2.45 -5.05 14.86
N THR A 192 1.48 -4.57 15.63
CA THR A 192 0.10 -5.06 15.62
C THR A 192 -0.55 -4.83 14.27
N ILE A 193 -0.33 -3.66 13.66
CA ILE A 193 -0.83 -3.38 12.31
C ILE A 193 -0.21 -4.37 11.31
N LEU A 194 1.11 -4.55 11.35
CA LEU A 194 1.80 -5.45 10.42
C LEU A 194 1.28 -6.90 10.47
N ARG A 195 0.98 -7.41 11.68
CA ARG A 195 0.43 -8.77 11.88
C ARG A 195 -0.97 -8.97 11.29
N HIS A 196 -1.73 -7.88 11.15
CA HIS A 196 -3.12 -7.92 10.69
C HIS A 196 -3.26 -7.52 9.21
N ILE A 197 -2.14 -7.35 8.48
CA ILE A 197 -2.16 -7.13 7.02
C ILE A 197 -2.63 -8.41 6.32
N ASP A 198 -3.44 -8.26 5.28
CA ASP A 198 -3.94 -9.38 4.50
C ASP A 198 -2.83 -10.01 3.67
N ASN A 199 -2.69 -11.34 3.73
CA ASN A 199 -1.70 -12.07 2.94
C ASN A 199 -1.91 -11.89 1.43
N THR A 200 -3.14 -11.62 0.98
CA THR A 200 -3.45 -11.37 -0.44
C THR A 200 -2.75 -10.14 -0.99
N LEU A 201 -2.55 -9.10 -0.17
CA LEU A 201 -1.90 -7.86 -0.59
C LEU A 201 -0.39 -8.05 -0.76
N PHE A 202 0.24 -8.88 0.07
CA PHE A 202 1.65 -9.27 -0.10
C PHE A 202 1.86 -10.02 -1.42
N TRP A 203 0.91 -10.87 -1.81
CA TRP A 203 0.98 -11.59 -3.08
C TRP A 203 0.90 -10.65 -4.28
N LEU A 204 -0.02 -9.66 -4.25
CA LEU A 204 -0.14 -8.64 -5.30
C LEU A 204 1.12 -7.76 -5.43
N ILE A 205 1.69 -7.34 -4.30
CA ILE A 205 2.95 -6.57 -4.28
C ILE A 205 4.08 -7.43 -4.89
N GLY A 206 4.15 -8.71 -4.53
CA GLY A 206 5.12 -9.65 -5.10
C GLY A 206 5.02 -9.75 -6.62
N GLN A 207 3.81 -9.87 -7.16
CA GLN A 207 3.57 -9.92 -8.61
C GLN A 207 4.00 -8.63 -9.32
N LEU A 208 3.70 -7.47 -8.74
CA LEU A 208 4.12 -6.17 -9.29
C LEU A 208 5.66 -6.06 -9.30
N MET A 209 6.34 -6.50 -8.24
CA MET A 209 7.80 -6.48 -8.17
C MET A 209 8.45 -7.39 -9.23
N ILE A 210 7.89 -8.57 -9.46
CA ILE A 210 8.35 -9.48 -10.53
C ILE A 210 8.15 -8.84 -11.90
N LEU A 211 7.00 -8.21 -12.15
CA LEU A 211 6.73 -7.52 -13.42
C LEU A 211 7.73 -6.37 -13.67
N ILE A 212 8.05 -5.58 -12.65
CA ILE A 212 9.08 -4.52 -12.73
C ILE A 212 10.44 -5.13 -13.07
N PHE A 213 10.82 -6.20 -12.39
CA PHE A 213 12.10 -6.87 -12.64
C PHE A 213 12.20 -7.38 -14.08
N ILE A 214 11.15 -8.00 -14.60
CA ILE A 214 11.06 -8.45 -16.00
C ILE A 214 11.21 -7.27 -16.96
N LEU A 215 10.51 -6.14 -16.70
CA LEU A 215 10.61 -4.94 -17.54
C LEU A 215 12.02 -4.35 -17.57
N ILE A 216 12.71 -4.34 -16.42
CA ILE A 216 14.12 -3.89 -16.34
C ILE A 216 15.03 -4.82 -17.13
N PHE A 217 14.83 -6.14 -17.00
CA PHE A 217 15.64 -7.14 -17.69
C PHE A 217 15.47 -7.08 -19.21
N LEU A 218 14.22 -7.01 -19.70
CA LEU A 218 13.91 -6.86 -21.12
C LEU A 218 14.49 -5.57 -21.72
N LYS A 219 14.52 -4.47 -20.95
CA LYS A 219 15.17 -3.23 -21.38
C LYS A 219 16.69 -3.42 -21.54
N LYS A 220 17.33 -4.07 -20.58
CA LYS A 220 18.78 -4.30 -20.60
C LYS A 220 19.20 -5.13 -21.83
N GLU A 221 18.45 -6.17 -22.16
CA GLU A 221 18.72 -7.00 -23.34
C GLU A 221 18.58 -6.20 -24.64
N LYS A 222 17.54 -5.38 -24.76
CA LYS A 222 17.33 -4.52 -25.93
C LYS A 222 18.43 -3.47 -26.10
N ASP A 223 18.81 -2.77 -25.01
CA ASP A 223 19.88 -1.77 -25.04
C ASP A 223 21.21 -2.43 -25.45
N THR A 224 21.49 -3.64 -24.95
CA THR A 224 22.67 -4.44 -25.30
C THR A 224 22.69 -4.83 -26.79
N GLN A 225 21.55 -5.29 -27.35
CA GLN A 225 21.45 -5.59 -28.78
C GLN A 225 21.70 -4.34 -29.65
N THR A 226 21.13 -3.18 -29.30
CA THR A 226 21.42 -1.93 -30.06
C THR A 226 22.88 -1.51 -30.00
N LEU A 227 23.60 -1.78 -28.90
CA LEU A 227 25.03 -1.52 -28.80
C LEU A 227 25.85 -2.50 -29.64
N LEU A 228 25.47 -3.78 -29.61
CA LEU A 228 26.10 -4.85 -30.40
C LEU A 228 25.91 -4.73 -31.90
N THR A 229 25.06 -3.83 -32.39
CA THR A 229 24.90 -3.61 -33.84
C THR A 229 25.46 -2.27 -34.33
N ARG A 230 26.03 -1.44 -33.44
CA ARG A 230 26.63 -0.16 -33.84
C ARG A 230 27.99 -0.38 -34.52
N MET A 231 28.21 0.40 -35.59
CA MET A 231 29.51 0.55 -36.23
C MET A 231 30.40 1.46 -35.39
N ASN A 232 31.58 0.97 -35.04
CA ASN A 232 32.63 1.69 -34.35
C ASN A 232 33.85 1.79 -35.27
N ILE A 233 34.22 3.01 -35.62
CA ILE A 233 35.33 3.34 -36.52
C ILE A 233 36.43 3.96 -35.66
N ASP A 234 37.54 3.24 -35.48
CA ASP A 234 38.72 3.76 -34.78
C ASP A 234 39.71 4.27 -35.83
N MET A 235 39.74 5.60 -36.02
CA MET A 235 40.63 6.26 -36.96
C MET A 235 42.09 6.31 -36.48
N GLU A 236 42.36 6.15 -35.18
CA GLU A 236 43.74 6.11 -34.66
C GLU A 236 44.38 4.76 -34.96
N LYS A 237 43.65 3.68 -34.70
CA LYS A 237 44.12 2.30 -34.93
C LYS A 237 43.88 1.80 -36.35
N GLN A 238 43.09 2.53 -37.14
CA GLN A 238 42.65 2.13 -38.49
C GLN A 238 41.85 0.82 -38.48
N GLU A 239 40.94 0.69 -37.53
CA GLU A 239 40.14 -0.53 -37.34
C GLU A 239 38.64 -0.24 -37.42
N LEU A 240 37.91 -1.13 -38.10
CA LEU A 240 36.46 -1.10 -38.18
C LEU A 240 35.88 -2.26 -37.37
N TYR A 241 35.00 -1.94 -36.43
CA TYR A 241 34.18 -2.92 -35.72
C TYR A 241 32.72 -2.67 -36.05
N ILE A 242 32.02 -3.70 -36.53
CA ILE A 242 30.56 -3.66 -36.64
C ILE A 242 30.04 -4.70 -35.67
N GLY A 243 29.47 -4.21 -34.56
CA GLY A 243 29.21 -5.04 -33.39
C GLY A 243 30.49 -5.59 -32.78
N ASN A 244 30.55 -6.90 -32.58
CA ASN A 244 31.73 -7.58 -32.03
C ASN A 244 32.70 -8.12 -33.10
N LYS A 245 32.47 -7.82 -34.38
CA LYS A 245 33.30 -8.35 -35.48
C LYS A 245 34.27 -7.29 -35.99
N LYS A 246 35.56 -7.59 -35.92
CA LYS A 246 36.62 -6.83 -36.59
C LYS A 246 36.52 -7.05 -38.10
N CYS A 247 36.36 -5.97 -38.85
CA CYS A 247 36.27 -5.99 -40.31
C CYS A 247 37.63 -5.61 -40.91
N ASN A 248 38.09 -6.40 -41.87
CA ASN A 248 39.29 -6.05 -42.63
C ASN A 248 38.94 -5.06 -43.74
N ILE A 249 39.51 -3.86 -43.68
CA ILE A 249 39.22 -2.75 -44.59
C ILE A 249 40.49 -1.94 -44.84
N GLN A 250 40.67 -1.44 -46.06
CA GLN A 250 41.85 -0.65 -46.41
C GLN A 250 41.77 0.76 -45.81
N LYS A 251 42.92 1.40 -45.57
CA LYS A 251 43.03 2.73 -44.96
C LYS A 251 42.16 3.81 -45.65
N LEU A 252 42.18 3.84 -46.99
CA LEU A 252 41.39 4.78 -47.78
C LEU A 252 39.89 4.44 -47.75
N ASP A 253 39.55 3.15 -47.82
CA ASP A 253 38.16 2.68 -47.69
C ASP A 253 37.56 3.05 -46.33
N LEU A 254 38.34 2.91 -45.25
CA LEU A 254 37.93 3.26 -43.88
C LEU A 254 37.68 4.76 -43.74
N THR A 255 38.59 5.57 -44.28
CA THR A 255 38.46 7.03 -44.23
C THR A 255 37.23 7.51 -45.02
N LEU A 256 36.99 6.93 -46.20
CA LEU A 256 35.78 7.22 -47.00
C LEU A 256 34.51 6.75 -46.28
N LEU A 257 34.53 5.56 -45.68
CA LEU A 257 33.42 5.07 -44.87
C LEU A 257 33.15 5.99 -43.67
N ASN A 258 34.18 6.48 -42.99
CA ASN A 258 34.04 7.42 -41.87
C ASN A 258 33.35 8.71 -42.30
N MET A 259 33.77 9.29 -43.43
CA MET A 259 33.11 10.48 -44.00
C MET A 259 31.62 10.24 -44.29
N LEU A 260 31.28 9.06 -44.83
CA LEU A 260 29.89 8.68 -45.12
C LEU A 260 29.09 8.36 -43.85
N TYR A 261 29.76 7.87 -42.80
CA TYR A 261 29.18 7.51 -41.52
C TYR A 261 28.90 8.75 -40.65
N GLU A 262 29.83 9.70 -40.58
CA GLU A 262 29.64 11.00 -39.91
C GLU A 262 28.47 11.78 -40.51
N ARG A 263 28.24 11.60 -41.81
CA ARG A 263 27.17 12.24 -42.58
C ARG A 263 26.04 11.28 -42.94
N ALA A 264 25.89 10.20 -42.19
CA ALA A 264 24.92 9.17 -42.51
C ALA A 264 23.50 9.72 -42.68
N GLY A 265 22.80 9.22 -43.70
CA GLY A 265 21.49 9.73 -44.11
C GLY A 265 21.53 10.97 -45.03
N THR A 266 22.68 11.62 -45.22
CA THR A 266 22.85 12.71 -46.19
C THR A 266 23.68 12.26 -47.39
N CYS A 267 23.31 12.74 -48.59
CA CYS A 267 24.02 12.38 -49.82
C CYS A 267 25.28 13.22 -49.98
N VAL A 268 26.43 12.54 -49.96
CA VAL A 268 27.74 13.13 -50.24
C VAL A 268 28.00 13.04 -51.74
N SER A 269 28.32 14.18 -52.36
CA SER A 269 28.50 14.26 -53.80
C SER A 269 29.84 13.69 -54.27
N ARG A 270 29.93 13.28 -55.54
CA ARG A 270 31.19 12.80 -56.13
C ARG A 270 32.28 13.87 -56.11
N GLU A 271 31.93 15.11 -56.42
CA GLU A 271 32.85 16.24 -56.38
C GLU A 271 33.39 16.49 -54.97
N GLU A 272 32.55 16.32 -53.95
CA GLU A 272 32.96 16.47 -52.56
C GLU A 272 33.93 15.36 -52.12
N ILE A 273 33.64 14.10 -52.48
CA ILE A 273 34.56 12.99 -52.23
C ILE A 273 35.88 13.21 -52.98
N LYS A 274 35.82 13.60 -54.26
CA LYS A 274 37.00 13.90 -55.08
C LYS A 274 37.84 14.99 -54.41
N LYS A 275 37.24 16.09 -53.98
CA LYS A 275 37.95 17.20 -53.33
C LYS A 275 38.67 16.76 -52.05
N SER A 276 38.08 15.85 -51.27
CA SER A 276 38.66 15.40 -50.00
C SER A 276 39.77 14.36 -50.14
N PHE A 277 39.71 13.50 -51.16
CA PHE A 277 40.66 12.36 -51.30
C PHE A 277 41.62 12.50 -52.48
N TRP A 278 41.20 13.14 -53.57
CA TRP A 278 41.94 13.25 -54.84
C TRP A 278 41.70 14.61 -55.54
N PRO A 279 42.13 15.74 -54.96
CA PRO A 279 41.80 17.07 -55.47
C PRO A 279 42.36 17.40 -56.86
N THR A 280 43.47 16.78 -57.25
CA THR A 280 44.20 17.05 -58.50
C THR A 280 44.22 15.86 -59.46
N ASP A 281 43.37 14.86 -59.25
CA ASP A 281 43.36 13.61 -60.04
C ASP A 281 42.18 13.59 -61.01
N ASP A 282 42.47 13.54 -62.30
CA ASP A 282 41.44 13.46 -63.34
C ASP A 282 40.75 12.09 -63.40
N ASN A 283 41.40 11.03 -62.89
CA ASN A 283 40.80 9.69 -62.77
C ASN A 283 40.20 9.39 -61.38
N ALA A 284 39.90 10.41 -60.59
CA ALA A 284 39.31 10.23 -59.26
C ALA A 284 37.96 9.48 -59.29
N ASN A 285 37.16 9.64 -60.34
CA ASN A 285 35.83 9.03 -60.43
C ASN A 285 35.87 7.49 -60.47
N GLU A 286 36.79 6.90 -61.24
CA GLU A 286 36.96 5.44 -61.28
C GLU A 286 37.48 4.90 -59.94
N LYS A 287 38.39 5.63 -59.29
CA LYS A 287 38.92 5.29 -57.96
C LYS A 287 37.83 5.30 -56.90
N ILE A 288 36.96 6.31 -56.92
CA ILE A 288 35.79 6.39 -56.03
C ILE A 288 34.91 5.16 -56.22
N ASP A 289 34.58 4.78 -57.46
CA ASP A 289 33.74 3.61 -57.72
C ASP A 289 34.39 2.30 -57.23
N ALA A 290 35.71 2.16 -57.33
CA ALA A 290 36.46 1.02 -56.79
C ALA A 290 36.38 0.95 -55.25
N HIS A 291 36.60 2.07 -54.56
CA HIS A 291 36.50 2.16 -53.10
C HIS A 291 35.07 1.92 -52.60
N ILE A 292 34.06 2.49 -53.26
CA ILE A 292 32.65 2.23 -52.96
C ILE A 292 32.30 0.75 -53.13
N LYS A 293 32.87 0.06 -54.13
CA LYS A 293 32.69 -1.39 -54.33
C LYS A 293 33.36 -2.19 -53.21
N SER A 294 34.55 -1.80 -52.76
CA SER A 294 35.26 -2.42 -51.63
C SER A 294 34.45 -2.29 -50.33
N ILE A 295 34.00 -1.07 -50.00
CA ILE A 295 33.17 -0.78 -48.83
C ILE A 295 31.88 -1.60 -48.87
N ARG A 296 31.21 -1.67 -50.03
CA ARG A 296 30.01 -2.52 -50.20
C ARG A 296 30.28 -3.99 -49.91
N LYS A 297 31.45 -4.51 -50.28
CA LYS A 297 31.81 -5.91 -50.01
C LYS A 297 31.92 -6.16 -48.51
N VAL A 298 32.52 -5.23 -47.76
CA VAL A 298 32.62 -5.30 -46.29
C VAL A 298 31.24 -5.20 -45.65
N LEU A 299 30.42 -4.23 -46.07
CA LEU A 299 29.06 -4.03 -45.55
C LEU A 299 28.07 -5.11 -45.97
N LYS A 300 28.37 -5.93 -47.00
CA LYS A 300 27.48 -7.01 -47.46
C LYS A 300 27.17 -8.04 -46.37
N GLU A 301 28.11 -8.24 -45.45
CA GLU A 301 27.93 -9.13 -44.30
C GLU A 301 26.99 -8.55 -43.23
N PHE A 302 26.69 -7.24 -43.30
CA PHE A 302 25.90 -6.51 -42.32
C PHE A 302 24.71 -5.84 -43.01
N GLN A 303 23.63 -6.60 -43.25
CA GLN A 303 22.47 -6.18 -44.05
C GLN A 303 21.78 -4.90 -43.55
N GLU A 304 21.99 -4.53 -42.29
CA GLU A 304 21.46 -3.31 -41.67
C GLU A 304 22.13 -2.03 -42.19
N TYR A 305 23.38 -2.11 -42.63
CA TYR A 305 24.13 -0.98 -43.21
C TYR A 305 24.10 -1.06 -44.73
N LYS A 306 23.56 -0.03 -45.39
CA LYS A 306 23.44 -0.03 -46.85
C LYS A 306 24.02 1.23 -47.48
N LEU A 307 25.01 1.05 -48.34
CA LEU A 307 25.61 2.13 -49.13
C LEU A 307 24.88 2.31 -50.46
N ILE A 308 24.06 3.36 -50.54
CA ILE A 308 23.14 3.62 -51.66
C ILE A 308 23.77 4.64 -52.62
N THR A 309 23.72 4.33 -53.92
CA THR A 309 24.08 5.30 -54.98
C THR A 309 22.82 6.04 -55.42
N VAL A 310 22.88 7.36 -55.41
CA VAL A 310 21.84 8.23 -55.96
C VAL A 310 22.35 8.76 -57.30
N ARG A 311 21.72 8.29 -58.39
CA ARG A 311 22.14 8.62 -59.76
C ARG A 311 22.22 10.14 -59.94
N GLY A 312 23.37 10.62 -60.41
CA GLY A 312 23.63 12.05 -60.65
C GLY A 312 23.84 12.91 -59.40
N LYS A 313 23.78 12.34 -58.18
CA LYS A 313 23.97 13.10 -56.94
C LYS A 313 25.17 12.63 -56.11
N GLY A 314 25.34 11.31 -55.93
CA GLY A 314 26.46 10.78 -55.14
C GLY A 314 26.09 9.53 -54.34
N TYR A 315 26.59 9.42 -53.11
CA TYR A 315 26.42 8.25 -52.25
C TYR A 315 25.97 8.66 -50.85
N TYR A 316 25.21 7.80 -50.17
CA TYR A 316 24.95 7.94 -48.74
C TYR A 316 24.90 6.59 -48.05
N LEU A 317 25.32 6.59 -46.79
CA LEU A 317 25.19 5.43 -45.92
C LEU A 317 23.84 5.49 -45.21
N ARG A 318 23.05 4.43 -45.35
CA ARG A 318 21.89 4.16 -44.52
C ARG A 318 22.33 3.31 -43.32
N ILE A 319 22.13 3.85 -42.13
CA ILE A 319 22.31 3.18 -40.84
C ILE A 319 20.95 2.59 -40.40
N PRO A 320 20.92 1.51 -39.60
CA PRO A 320 19.71 0.95 -38.98
C PRO A 320 18.80 1.96 -38.26
#